data_AF-A0A538BCG2-F1
#
_entry.id   AF-A0A538BCG2-F1
#
_cell.length_a   1.000
_cell.length_b   1.000
_cell.length_c   1.000
_cell.angle_alpha   90.00
_cell.angle_beta   90.00
_cell.angle_gamma   90.00
#
_symmetry.space_group_name_H-M   'P 1'
#
loop_
_entity.id
_entity.type
_entity.pdbx_description
1 polymer ?
#
loop_
_entity_poly.entity_id
_entity_poly.type
_entity_poly.pdbx_seq_one_letter_code
_entity_poly.pdbx_strand_id
1 'polypeptide(L)'
;MRIESSVSSVSWIPSEAIKGMTKMPFEVGGVAHYDKPLPDVIDVNDLEKMRDNDQFRFANHLAAWIRVENGRIIDFGQSGGTVLNCTHMKVGPKEIVFQATAFPEIRPKPKVTKTSATFVQTCGGRPGMPAPRRVRRKPYIQLRPPTVWTTLKLTLHADGRVEHELAGATPFPRHWVYDGEGKLIAKSGMIDFKEWYTKVFGKKHTPWGN
;
A
#
# COMPACT_ATOMS: atom_id res chain seq x y z
N MET A 1 28.77 14.65 -2.02
CA MET A 1 28.29 13.44 -1.32
C MET A 1 26.88 13.09 -1.78
N ARG A 2 26.52 11.81 -1.94
CA ARG A 2 25.15 11.37 -2.24
C ARG A 2 24.55 10.74 -1.00
N ILE A 3 23.33 11.16 -0.64
CA ILE A 3 22.55 10.58 0.45
C ILE A 3 21.29 10.01 -0.19
N GLU A 4 20.93 8.79 0.15
CA GLU A 4 19.74 8.13 -0.36
C GLU A 4 19.09 7.26 0.72
N SER A 5 17.78 7.12 0.64
CA SER A 5 17.00 6.27 1.53
C SER A 5 15.67 5.92 0.85
N SER A 6 14.88 5.07 1.50
CA SER A 6 13.54 4.72 1.07
C SER A 6 12.58 4.57 2.26
N VAL A 7 11.29 4.56 1.95
CA VAL A 7 10.21 4.18 2.88
C VAL A 7 9.22 3.34 2.12
N SER A 8 8.79 2.24 2.74
CA SER A 8 7.83 1.33 2.14
C SER A 8 6.62 1.16 3.05
N SER A 9 5.41 1.31 2.51
CA SER A 9 4.22 0.76 3.16
C SER A 9 3.95 -0.63 2.59
N VAL A 10 3.62 -1.59 3.43
CA VAL A 10 3.19 -2.93 3.03
C VAL A 10 1.88 -3.26 3.73
N SER A 11 0.92 -3.70 2.93
CA SER A 11 -0.48 -3.76 3.33
C SER A 11 -1.01 -5.18 3.21
N TRP A 12 -1.53 -5.69 4.32
CA TRP A 12 -1.91 -7.10 4.48
C TRP A 12 -3.21 -7.21 5.27
N ILE A 13 -3.92 -8.31 5.09
CA ILE A 13 -5.24 -8.53 5.65
C ILE A 13 -5.12 -9.43 6.89
N PRO A 14 -5.24 -8.88 8.10
CA PRO A 14 -5.29 -9.71 9.30
C PRO A 14 -6.57 -10.52 9.37
N SER A 15 -6.43 -11.80 9.72
CA SER A 15 -7.56 -12.74 9.89
C SER A 15 -8.65 -12.25 10.84
N GLU A 16 -8.25 -11.56 11.89
CA GLU A 16 -9.12 -11.04 12.95
C GLU A 16 -10.00 -9.86 12.49
N ALA A 17 -9.62 -9.17 11.40
CA ALA A 17 -10.32 -7.96 10.96
C ALA A 17 -11.58 -8.24 10.13
N ILE A 18 -11.82 -9.49 9.69
CA ILE A 18 -12.98 -9.85 8.88
C ILE A 18 -13.97 -10.62 9.75
N LYS A 19 -15.17 -10.06 9.99
CA LYS A 19 -16.25 -10.68 10.80
C LYS A 19 -17.53 -10.83 9.99
N GLY A 20 -18.31 -11.90 10.25
CA GLY A 20 -19.66 -12.09 9.68
C GLY A 20 -19.70 -12.56 8.22
N MET A 21 -20.80 -12.29 7.49
CA MET A 21 -21.02 -12.77 6.09
C MET A 21 -19.95 -12.30 5.08
N THR A 22 -19.14 -11.29 5.40
CA THR A 22 -17.98 -10.88 4.59
C THR A 22 -16.79 -11.82 4.71
N LYS A 23 -16.81 -12.78 5.65
CA LYS A 23 -15.85 -13.89 5.71
C LYS A 23 -16.10 -14.93 4.61
N MET A 24 -17.31 -15.04 4.07
CA MET A 24 -17.71 -16.11 3.14
C MET A 24 -16.79 -16.26 1.91
N PRO A 25 -16.27 -15.20 1.25
CA PRO A 25 -15.29 -15.36 0.17
C PRO A 25 -13.95 -15.96 0.64
N PHE A 26 -13.53 -15.66 1.88
CA PHE A 26 -12.30 -16.16 2.49
C PHE A 26 -12.46 -17.57 3.10
N GLU A 27 -13.66 -17.92 3.58
CA GLU A 27 -13.95 -19.19 4.26
C GLU A 27 -14.56 -20.27 3.34
N VAL A 28 -15.33 -19.90 2.31
CA VAL A 28 -16.11 -20.83 1.47
C VAL A 28 -15.60 -20.91 0.03
N GLY A 29 -14.73 -19.97 -0.38
CA GLY A 29 -14.22 -19.84 -1.75
C GLY A 29 -12.75 -20.20 -1.95
N GLY A 30 -12.04 -20.72 -0.94
CA GLY A 30 -10.65 -21.15 -1.12
C GLY A 30 -9.68 -20.02 -1.49
N VAL A 31 -9.85 -18.80 -0.96
CA VAL A 31 -8.71 -17.88 -0.81
C VAL A 31 -7.82 -18.54 0.24
N ALA A 32 -6.74 -19.16 -0.20
CA ALA A 32 -6.18 -20.32 0.49
C ALA A 32 -5.81 -20.06 1.96
N HIS A 33 -5.38 -18.85 2.34
CA HIS A 33 -5.03 -18.55 3.72
C HIS A 33 -5.28 -17.08 4.03
N TYR A 34 -5.54 -16.75 5.30
CA TYR A 34 -5.35 -15.38 5.77
C TYR A 34 -3.86 -15.03 5.69
N ASP A 35 -3.54 -13.77 5.41
CA ASP A 35 -2.14 -13.32 5.36
C ASP A 35 -1.51 -13.57 6.73
N LYS A 36 -0.34 -14.23 6.77
CA LYS A 36 0.48 -14.26 7.98
C LYS A 36 0.88 -12.82 8.30
N PRO A 37 0.99 -12.44 9.59
CA PRO A 37 1.58 -11.16 9.94
C PRO A 37 2.94 -11.02 9.25
N LEU A 38 3.19 -9.85 8.67
CA LEU A 38 4.50 -9.54 8.10
C LEU A 38 5.56 -9.58 9.22
N PRO A 39 6.82 -9.94 8.91
CA PRO A 39 7.91 -9.84 9.87
C PRO A 39 8.23 -8.38 10.18
N ASP A 40 8.83 -8.11 11.34
CA ASP A 40 9.27 -6.75 11.72
C ASP A 40 10.48 -6.26 10.90
N VAL A 41 11.12 -7.15 10.13
CA VAL A 41 12.20 -6.84 9.19
C VAL A 41 11.91 -7.54 7.87
N ILE A 42 11.97 -6.79 6.76
CA ILE A 42 11.83 -7.29 5.39
C ILE A 42 13.02 -6.82 4.56
N ASP A 43 13.24 -7.44 3.40
CA ASP A 43 14.05 -6.81 2.35
C ASP A 43 13.12 -6.00 1.44
N VAL A 44 13.25 -4.67 1.48
CA VAL A 44 12.42 -3.74 0.68
C VAL A 44 12.67 -3.86 -0.82
N ASN A 45 13.78 -4.48 -1.25
CA ASN A 45 14.05 -4.76 -2.66
C ASN A 45 13.34 -6.03 -3.15
N ASP A 46 12.96 -6.92 -2.23
CA ASP A 46 12.27 -8.18 -2.53
C ASP A 46 10.74 -8.03 -2.59
N LEU A 47 10.19 -6.81 -2.55
CA LEU A 47 8.73 -6.58 -2.53
C LEU A 47 7.97 -7.29 -3.66
N GLU A 48 8.53 -7.36 -4.87
CA GLU A 48 7.91 -8.10 -5.98
C GLU A 48 7.90 -9.61 -5.74
N LYS A 49 9.00 -10.16 -5.23
CA LYS A 49 9.10 -11.58 -4.85
C LYS A 49 8.19 -11.91 -3.67
N MET A 50 8.05 -11.00 -2.70
CA MET A 50 7.11 -11.13 -1.60
C MET A 50 5.66 -11.11 -2.12
N ARG A 51 5.32 -10.26 -3.10
CA ARG A 51 4.04 -10.29 -3.83
C ARG A 51 3.82 -11.64 -4.49
N ASP A 52 4.80 -12.14 -5.22
CA ASP A 52 4.70 -13.42 -5.96
C ASP A 52 4.51 -14.63 -5.01
N ASN A 53 4.94 -14.49 -3.75
CA ASN A 53 4.72 -15.46 -2.68
C ASN A 53 3.43 -15.21 -1.86
N ASP A 54 2.51 -14.38 -2.36
CA ASP A 54 1.23 -13.98 -1.74
C ASP A 54 1.35 -13.45 -0.30
N GLN A 55 2.45 -12.76 0.03
CA GLN A 55 2.71 -12.31 1.40
C GLN A 55 1.95 -11.03 1.80
N PHE A 56 1.49 -10.25 0.82
CA PHE A 56 0.75 -9.02 1.06
C PHE A 56 -0.18 -8.69 -0.13
N ARG A 57 -1.01 -7.66 0.02
CA ARG A 57 -2.00 -7.24 -0.99
C ARG A 57 -1.62 -5.98 -1.75
N PHE A 58 -0.94 -5.04 -1.09
CA PHE A 58 -0.47 -3.80 -1.69
C PHE A 58 0.79 -3.28 -0.98
N ALA A 59 1.74 -2.75 -1.74
CA ALA A 59 2.85 -1.97 -1.22
C ALA A 59 3.05 -0.66 -2.00
N ASN A 60 3.44 0.39 -1.29
CA ASN A 60 3.93 1.66 -1.83
C ASN A 60 5.40 1.79 -1.45
N HIS A 61 6.31 1.78 -2.42
CA HIS A 61 7.73 1.97 -2.19
C HIS A 61 8.17 3.34 -2.69
N LEU A 62 8.63 4.22 -1.81
CA LEU A 62 9.18 5.54 -2.14
C LEU A 62 10.68 5.54 -1.85
N ALA A 63 11.50 5.63 -2.88
CA ALA A 63 12.95 5.81 -2.76
C ALA A 63 13.36 7.19 -3.27
N ALA A 64 14.33 7.83 -2.62
CA ALA A 64 14.84 9.11 -3.06
C ALA A 64 16.32 9.28 -2.75
N TRP A 65 16.95 10.24 -3.42
CA TRP A 65 18.32 10.64 -3.20
C TRP A 65 18.50 12.15 -3.33
N ILE A 66 19.52 12.67 -2.66
CA ILE A 66 20.03 14.04 -2.80
C ILE A 66 21.54 14.01 -3.02
N ARG A 67 22.06 14.95 -3.82
CA ARG A 67 23.50 15.27 -3.89
C ARG A 67 23.76 16.53 -3.11
N VAL A 68 24.78 16.47 -2.25
CA VAL A 68 25.16 17.53 -1.32
C VAL A 68 26.60 17.96 -1.58
N GLU A 69 26.81 19.26 -1.71
CA GLU A 69 28.13 19.91 -1.78
C GLU A 69 28.16 21.08 -0.80
N ASN A 70 29.21 21.17 0.02
CA ASN A 70 29.37 22.23 1.02
C ASN A 70 28.13 22.43 1.90
N GLY A 71 27.52 21.32 2.34
CA GLY A 71 26.30 21.31 3.16
C GLY A 71 25.02 21.75 2.41
N ARG A 72 25.07 21.91 1.09
CA ARG A 72 23.93 22.34 0.26
C ARG A 72 23.50 21.27 -0.73
N ILE A 73 22.19 21.12 -0.90
CA ILE A 73 21.62 20.25 -1.92
C ILE A 73 21.80 20.91 -3.30
N ILE A 74 22.45 20.19 -4.22
CA ILE A 74 22.69 20.63 -5.59
C ILE A 74 21.86 19.86 -6.63
N ASP A 75 21.36 18.67 -6.26
CA ASP A 75 20.62 17.79 -7.16
C ASP A 75 19.81 16.78 -6.33
N PHE A 76 18.73 16.24 -6.90
CA PHE A 76 17.85 15.30 -6.21
C PHE A 76 17.02 14.45 -7.18
N GLY A 77 16.58 13.29 -6.72
CA GLY A 77 15.70 12.41 -7.49
C GLY A 77 14.84 11.51 -6.63
N GLN A 78 13.75 11.03 -7.23
CA GLN A 78 12.79 10.12 -6.62
C GLN A 78 12.52 8.94 -7.56
N SER A 79 12.31 7.76 -6.99
CA SER A 79 11.96 6.52 -7.67
C SER A 79 11.06 5.65 -6.76
N GLY A 80 10.80 4.43 -7.21
CA GLY A 80 9.89 3.49 -6.56
C GLY A 80 8.55 3.42 -7.29
N GLY A 81 7.50 3.01 -6.57
CA GLY A 81 6.15 2.91 -7.12
C GLY A 81 5.27 1.89 -6.39
N THR A 82 4.24 1.44 -7.09
CA THR A 82 3.22 0.52 -6.59
C THR A 82 3.59 -0.94 -6.85
N VAL A 83 3.54 -1.78 -5.81
CA VAL A 83 3.52 -3.24 -5.97
C VAL A 83 2.15 -3.75 -5.53
N LEU A 84 1.39 -4.33 -6.45
CA LEU A 84 0.01 -4.74 -6.19
C LEU A 84 -0.15 -6.23 -6.49
N ASN A 85 -0.78 -6.96 -5.56
CA ASN A 85 -0.96 -8.39 -5.70
C ASN A 85 -2.34 -8.73 -6.31
N CYS A 86 -2.37 -9.78 -7.12
CA CYS A 86 -3.61 -10.41 -7.57
C CYS A 86 -4.20 -11.29 -6.46
N THR A 87 -5.43 -11.76 -6.65
CA THR A 87 -6.03 -12.72 -5.71
C THR A 87 -6.34 -14.01 -6.44
N HIS A 88 -5.74 -15.10 -5.96
CA HIS A 88 -5.99 -16.45 -6.42
C HIS A 88 -7.05 -17.08 -5.52
N MET A 89 -8.11 -17.61 -6.13
CA MET A 89 -9.24 -18.18 -5.42
C MET A 89 -9.58 -19.56 -5.98
N LYS A 90 -9.59 -20.59 -5.13
CA LYS A 90 -9.97 -21.95 -5.52
C LYS A 90 -11.46 -22.21 -5.32
N VAL A 91 -12.20 -22.26 -6.42
CA VAL A 91 -13.62 -22.62 -6.41
C VAL A 91 -13.77 -24.07 -6.90
N GLY A 92 -13.81 -25.00 -5.93
CA GLY A 92 -13.78 -26.43 -6.23
C GLY A 92 -12.46 -26.82 -6.93
N PRO A 93 -12.49 -27.54 -8.07
CA PRO A 93 -11.28 -27.91 -8.81
C PRO A 93 -10.71 -26.77 -9.67
N LYS A 94 -11.39 -25.62 -9.76
CA LYS A 94 -10.99 -24.50 -10.61
C LYS A 94 -10.30 -23.41 -9.82
N GLU A 95 -9.28 -22.81 -10.42
CA GLU A 95 -8.65 -21.59 -9.94
C GLU A 95 -9.19 -20.38 -10.70
N ILE A 96 -9.56 -19.33 -9.97
CA ILE A 96 -9.97 -18.04 -10.50
C ILE A 96 -8.94 -17.02 -10.04
N VAL A 97 -8.34 -16.32 -11.00
CA VAL A 97 -7.42 -15.21 -10.72
C VAL A 97 -8.18 -13.90 -10.91
N PHE A 98 -8.27 -13.13 -9.85
CA PHE A 98 -8.78 -11.77 -9.90
C PHE A 98 -7.61 -10.82 -10.10
N GLN A 99 -7.63 -10.15 -11.25
CA GLN A 99 -6.57 -9.23 -11.65
C GLN A 99 -6.58 -7.98 -10.80
N ALA A 100 -5.38 -7.56 -10.39
CA ALA A 100 -5.18 -6.30 -9.71
C ALA A 100 -5.16 -5.14 -10.71
N THR A 101 -5.60 -3.96 -10.29
CA THR A 101 -5.52 -2.75 -11.12
C THR A 101 -4.86 -1.63 -10.34
N ALA A 102 -3.63 -1.29 -10.69
CA ALA A 102 -2.94 -0.13 -10.16
C ALA A 102 -3.59 1.17 -10.68
N PHE A 103 -3.61 2.20 -9.84
CA PHE A 103 -3.99 3.54 -10.24
C PHE A 103 -2.75 4.37 -10.63
N PRO A 104 -2.91 5.44 -11.42
CA PRO A 104 -1.80 6.34 -11.73
C PRO A 104 -1.18 6.89 -10.44
N GLU A 105 0.14 6.84 -10.33
CA GLU A 105 0.83 7.30 -9.14
C GLU A 105 0.79 8.82 -9.06
N ILE A 106 0.60 9.35 -7.84
CA ILE A 106 0.59 10.80 -7.62
C ILE A 106 1.93 11.16 -6.96
N ARG A 107 2.76 11.88 -7.71
CA ARG A 107 4.08 12.34 -7.29
C ARG A 107 4.16 13.86 -7.47
N PRO A 108 3.79 14.65 -6.44
CA PRO A 108 3.96 16.10 -6.47
C PRO A 108 5.44 16.47 -6.62
N LYS A 109 5.72 17.68 -7.12
CA LYS A 109 7.09 18.19 -7.15
C LYS A 109 7.68 18.19 -5.73
N PRO A 110 8.91 17.66 -5.53
CA PRO A 110 9.55 17.66 -4.22
C PRO A 110 9.68 19.08 -3.65
N LYS A 111 9.50 19.20 -2.33
CA LYS A 111 9.75 20.46 -1.60
C LYS A 111 11.22 20.48 -1.19
N VAL A 112 12.00 21.41 -1.75
CA VAL A 112 13.45 21.43 -1.56
C VAL A 112 13.89 22.77 -0.99
N THR A 113 14.73 22.72 0.04
CA THR A 113 15.43 23.85 0.65
C THR A 113 16.94 23.73 0.37
N LYS A 114 17.75 24.63 0.94
CA LYS A 114 19.21 24.51 0.84
C LYS A 114 19.75 23.22 1.49
N THR A 115 19.08 22.70 2.52
CA THR A 115 19.63 21.65 3.38
C THR A 115 18.69 20.45 3.55
N SER A 116 17.49 20.47 2.97
CA SER A 116 16.56 19.35 3.03
C SER A 116 15.71 19.21 1.76
N ALA A 117 15.33 17.99 1.42
CA ALA A 117 14.39 17.70 0.35
C ALA A 117 13.31 16.71 0.85
N THR A 118 12.04 17.08 0.68
CA THR A 118 10.89 16.23 1.01
C THR A 118 10.20 15.75 -0.25
N PHE A 119 10.11 14.43 -0.38
CA PHE A 119 9.47 13.70 -1.47
C PHE A 119 8.14 13.13 -0.98
N VAL A 120 7.14 13.10 -1.86
CA VAL A 120 5.80 12.59 -1.55
C VAL A 120 5.35 11.65 -2.66
N GLN A 121 4.78 10.51 -2.27
CA GLN A 121 4.23 9.54 -3.22
C GLN A 121 2.93 8.95 -2.70
N THR A 122 1.88 9.04 -3.50
CA THR A 122 0.65 8.29 -3.29
C THR A 122 0.55 7.19 -4.34
N CYS A 123 0.46 5.96 -3.83
CA CYS A 123 0.23 4.76 -4.63
C CYS A 123 -1.05 4.08 -4.15
N GLY A 124 -1.67 3.31 -5.04
CA GLY A 124 -2.86 2.56 -4.72
C GLY A 124 -3.48 1.90 -5.93
N GLY A 125 -4.62 1.28 -5.70
CA GLY A 125 -5.31 0.54 -6.73
C GLY A 125 -6.39 -0.35 -6.15
N ARG A 126 -6.76 -1.35 -6.92
CA ARG A 126 -7.71 -2.39 -6.54
C ARG A 126 -6.99 -3.73 -6.53
N PRO A 127 -6.60 -4.26 -5.35
CA PRO A 127 -6.10 -5.63 -5.26
C PRO A 127 -7.25 -6.55 -5.69
N GLY A 128 -6.96 -7.69 -6.30
CA GLY A 128 -7.95 -8.61 -6.88
C GLY A 128 -9.02 -9.18 -5.93
N MET A 129 -9.23 -8.64 -4.74
CA MET A 129 -10.07 -9.27 -3.75
C MET A 129 -11.57 -9.23 -4.12
N PRO A 130 -12.26 -10.38 -4.23
CA PRO A 130 -13.69 -10.41 -4.49
C PRO A 130 -14.47 -9.98 -3.23
N ALA A 131 -14.84 -8.70 -3.16
CA ALA A 131 -15.71 -8.19 -2.09
C ALA A 131 -17.18 -8.13 -2.56
N PRO A 132 -18.07 -9.01 -2.05
CA PRO A 132 -19.47 -9.04 -2.43
C PRO A 132 -20.24 -7.87 -1.82
N ARG A 133 -20.77 -6.99 -2.66
CA ARG A 133 -21.55 -5.83 -2.25
C ARG A 133 -22.98 -5.92 -2.75
N ARG A 134 -23.95 -5.64 -1.86
CA ARG A 134 -25.34 -5.48 -2.26
C ARG A 134 -25.53 -4.19 -3.07
N VAL A 135 -26.24 -4.29 -4.19
CA VAL A 135 -26.58 -3.15 -5.06
C VAL A 135 -28.10 -3.08 -5.28
N ARG A 136 -28.61 -1.87 -5.57
CA ARG A 136 -30.06 -1.61 -5.66
C ARG A 136 -30.72 -2.18 -6.92
N ARG A 137 -29.95 -2.54 -7.95
CA ARG A 137 -30.43 -3.08 -9.23
C ARG A 137 -29.84 -4.46 -9.49
N LYS A 138 -30.48 -5.28 -10.32
CA LYS A 138 -29.96 -6.59 -10.76
C LYS A 138 -28.49 -6.44 -11.24
N PRO A 139 -27.57 -7.36 -10.87
CA PRO A 139 -27.80 -8.65 -10.22
C PRO A 139 -27.89 -8.61 -8.68
N TYR A 140 -28.09 -7.45 -8.06
CA TYR A 140 -28.23 -7.22 -6.60
C TYR A 140 -27.01 -7.56 -5.74
N ILE A 141 -26.04 -8.31 -6.27
CA ILE A 141 -24.72 -8.56 -5.69
C ILE A 141 -23.68 -8.24 -6.77
N GLN A 142 -22.72 -7.36 -6.46
CA GLN A 142 -21.55 -7.10 -7.29
C GLN A 142 -20.29 -7.56 -6.57
N LEU A 143 -19.42 -8.26 -7.28
CA LEU A 143 -18.05 -8.50 -6.87
C LEU A 143 -17.21 -7.35 -7.40
N ARG A 144 -16.79 -6.45 -6.54
CA ARG A 144 -15.88 -5.36 -6.92
C ARG A 144 -14.73 -5.33 -5.95
N PRO A 145 -13.48 -5.28 -6.43
CA PRO A 145 -12.36 -5.13 -5.52
C PRO A 145 -12.38 -3.75 -4.85
N PRO A 146 -12.13 -3.70 -3.54
CA PRO A 146 -12.06 -2.45 -2.81
C PRO A 146 -10.81 -1.66 -3.23
N THR A 147 -10.83 -0.36 -3.02
CA THR A 147 -9.66 0.50 -3.24
C THR A 147 -8.74 0.47 -2.02
N VAL A 148 -7.44 0.30 -2.23
CA VAL A 148 -6.38 0.48 -1.23
C VAL A 148 -5.42 1.56 -1.69
N TRP A 149 -4.93 2.37 -0.76
CA TRP A 149 -3.89 3.36 -1.06
C TRP A 149 -3.15 3.80 0.19
N THR A 150 -1.92 4.28 0.00
CA THR A 150 -1.17 5.02 1.02
C THR A 150 -0.44 6.21 0.39
N THR A 151 -0.23 7.25 1.17
CA THR A 151 0.64 8.39 0.88
C THR A 151 1.83 8.35 1.82
N LEU A 152 3.03 8.28 1.25
CA LEU A 152 4.30 8.31 1.99
C LEU A 152 4.99 9.65 1.79
N LYS A 153 5.71 10.09 2.83
CA LYS A 153 6.71 11.15 2.72
C LYS A 153 8.07 10.66 3.19
N LEU A 154 9.10 11.12 2.49
CA LEU A 154 10.50 10.88 2.80
C LEU A 154 11.22 12.23 2.79
N THR A 155 11.86 12.62 3.89
CA THR A 155 12.69 13.81 3.95
C THR A 155 14.14 13.41 4.14
N LEU A 156 15.01 13.87 3.23
CA LEU A 156 16.45 13.71 3.31
C LEU A 156 17.08 15.05 3.70
N HIS A 157 17.98 15.04 4.68
CA HIS A 157 18.72 16.22 5.13
C HIS A 157 20.18 16.15 4.69
N ALA A 158 20.78 17.29 4.41
CA ALA A 158 22.17 17.42 3.98
C ALA A 158 23.21 16.95 5.02
N ASP A 159 22.78 16.85 6.28
CA ASP A 159 23.56 16.34 7.42
C ASP A 159 23.47 14.81 7.59
N GLY A 160 22.71 14.11 6.74
CA GLY A 160 22.53 12.66 6.79
C GLY A 160 21.28 12.19 7.55
N ARG A 161 20.52 13.09 8.20
CA ARG A 161 19.25 12.70 8.82
C ARG A 161 18.22 12.31 7.77
N VAL A 162 17.38 11.33 8.12
CA VAL A 162 16.28 10.84 7.30
C VAL A 162 15.01 10.79 8.13
N GLU A 163 13.91 11.27 7.58
CA GLU A 163 12.59 11.21 8.22
C GLU A 163 11.59 10.50 7.30
N HIS A 164 10.75 9.65 7.91
CA HIS A 164 9.76 8.83 7.23
C HIS A 164 8.37 9.14 7.80
N GLU A 165 7.36 9.21 6.93
CA GLU A 165 5.97 9.48 7.35
C GLU A 165 4.96 8.72 6.52
N LEU A 166 3.97 8.09 7.19
CA LEU A 166 2.72 7.67 6.56
C LEU A 166 1.70 8.81 6.66
N ALA A 167 1.68 9.68 5.66
CA ALA A 167 0.87 10.90 5.66
C ALA A 167 -0.62 10.65 5.38
N GLY A 168 -0.96 9.49 4.81
CA GLY A 168 -2.33 9.11 4.55
C GLY A 168 -2.44 7.65 4.17
N ALA A 169 -3.56 7.02 4.49
CA ALA A 169 -3.83 5.65 4.12
C ALA A 169 -5.34 5.40 4.09
N THR A 170 -5.74 4.36 3.38
CA THR A 170 -7.04 3.73 3.64
C THR A 170 -7.10 3.20 5.09
N PRO A 171 -8.28 3.18 5.73
CA PRO A 171 -8.45 2.57 7.06
C PRO A 171 -8.43 1.03 7.05
N PHE A 172 -8.46 0.40 5.87
CA PHE A 172 -8.30 -1.03 5.66
C PHE A 172 -7.66 -1.25 4.27
N PRO A 173 -6.79 -2.25 4.08
CA PRO A 173 -6.28 -3.24 5.03
C PRO A 173 -5.29 -2.64 6.07
N ARG A 174 -4.62 -3.48 6.88
CA ARG A 174 -3.60 -2.99 7.80
C ARG A 174 -2.36 -2.55 6.99
N HIS A 175 -1.77 -1.41 7.33
CA HIS A 175 -0.56 -0.90 6.69
C HIS A 175 0.61 -0.86 7.68
N TRP A 176 1.72 -1.51 7.34
CA TRP A 176 2.97 -1.43 8.10
C TRP A 176 3.97 -0.61 7.29
N VAL A 177 4.82 0.15 7.98
CA VAL A 177 5.77 1.08 7.35
C VAL A 177 7.19 0.68 7.72
N TYR A 178 8.02 0.49 6.72
CA TYR A 178 9.42 0.10 6.85
C TYR A 178 10.32 1.23 6.35
N ASP A 179 11.45 1.42 7.01
CA ASP A 179 12.50 2.33 6.55
C ASP A 179 13.34 1.72 5.42
N GLY A 180 14.39 2.43 4.99
CA GLY A 180 15.26 2.01 3.90
C GLY A 180 16.12 0.78 4.21
N GLU A 181 16.26 0.41 5.49
CA GLU A 181 16.91 -0.84 5.91
C GLU A 181 15.91 -2.00 6.05
N GLY A 182 14.63 -1.72 5.77
CA GLY A 182 13.56 -2.70 5.86
C GLY A 182 13.11 -3.00 7.28
N LYS A 183 13.46 -2.17 8.26
CA LYS A 183 12.99 -2.29 9.64
C LYS A 183 11.63 -1.62 9.80
N LEU A 184 10.74 -2.28 10.52
CA LEU A 184 9.41 -1.76 10.84
C LEU A 184 9.51 -0.54 11.77
N ILE A 185 8.99 0.60 11.32
CA ILE A 185 9.03 1.88 12.03
C ILE A 185 7.65 2.42 12.42
N ALA A 186 6.58 1.98 11.74
CA ALA A 186 5.22 2.35 12.11
C ALA A 186 4.18 1.31 11.67
N LYS A 187 3.03 1.30 12.36
CA LYS A 187 1.84 0.53 12.01
C LYS A 187 0.67 1.51 11.90
N SER A 188 -0.15 1.40 10.86
CA SER A 188 -1.39 2.17 10.76
C SER A 188 -2.28 1.91 11.96
N GLY A 189 -3.06 2.92 12.37
CA GLY A 189 -3.96 2.84 13.52
C GLY A 189 -5.07 1.78 13.39
N MET A 190 -6.01 1.80 14.35
CA MET A 190 -7.11 0.83 14.40
C MET A 190 -7.86 0.75 13.06
N ILE A 191 -8.13 -0.48 12.65
CA ILE A 191 -8.81 -0.81 11.41
C ILE A 191 -10.32 -0.62 11.60
N ASP A 192 -10.95 0.20 10.76
CA ASP A 192 -12.41 0.30 10.67
C ASP A 192 -12.93 -0.33 9.38
N PHE A 193 -13.05 -1.66 9.40
CA PHE A 193 -13.55 -2.42 8.25
C PHE A 193 -14.99 -2.03 7.88
N LYS A 194 -15.86 -1.77 8.87
CA LYS A 194 -17.31 -1.59 8.63
C LYS A 194 -17.57 -0.27 7.91
N GLU A 195 -16.97 0.83 8.38
CA GLU A 195 -17.11 2.13 7.73
C GLU A 195 -16.46 2.11 6.34
N TRP A 196 -15.24 1.59 6.26
CA TRP A 196 -14.50 1.45 5.00
C TRP A 196 -15.29 0.71 3.93
N TYR A 197 -15.84 -0.46 4.25
CA TYR A 197 -16.56 -1.30 3.29
C TYR A 197 -17.75 -0.59 2.65
N THR A 198 -18.37 0.37 3.34
CA THR A 198 -19.49 1.12 2.75
C THR A 198 -19.02 2.21 1.77
N LYS A 199 -17.87 2.83 2.05
CA LYS A 199 -17.38 4.06 1.38
C LYS A 199 -16.32 3.82 0.28
N VAL A 200 -15.57 2.70 0.32
CA VAL A 200 -14.36 2.46 -0.50
C VAL A 200 -14.60 2.33 -2.02
N PHE A 201 -15.86 2.26 -2.45
CA PHE A 201 -16.23 1.96 -3.85
C PHE A 201 -16.49 3.20 -4.72
N GLY A 202 -16.54 4.40 -4.12
CA GLY A 202 -16.70 5.68 -4.82
C GLY A 202 -15.37 6.35 -5.18
N LYS A 203 -15.41 7.41 -6.00
CA LYS A 203 -14.25 8.31 -6.22
C LYS A 203 -14.03 9.26 -5.04
N LYS A 204 -15.12 9.70 -4.39
CA LYS A 204 -15.10 10.57 -3.21
C LYS A 204 -14.29 9.92 -2.09
N HIS A 205 -13.47 10.72 -1.40
CA HIS A 205 -12.57 10.28 -0.32
C HIS A 205 -11.40 9.39 -0.77
N THR A 206 -10.97 9.52 -2.03
CA THR A 206 -9.70 8.94 -2.50
C THR A 206 -8.81 10.04 -3.04
N PRO A 207 -7.47 9.87 -3.04
CA PRO A 207 -6.55 10.83 -3.64
C PRO A 207 -6.80 11.11 -5.14
N TRP A 208 -7.55 10.25 -5.84
CA TRP A 208 -7.89 10.37 -7.26
C TRP A 208 -9.30 10.93 -7.53
N GLY A 209 -10.06 11.27 -6.49
CA GLY A 209 -11.41 11.78 -6.64
C GLY A 209 -11.69 12.95 -5.74
N ASN A 210 -11.99 14.09 -6.37
CA ASN A 210 -12.50 15.31 -5.74
C ASN A 210 -13.68 15.01 -4.80
#